data_AF-A0A2V6B5N4-F1
#
_entry.id   AF-A0A2V6B5N4-F1
#
_cell.length_a   1.000
_cell.length_b   1.000
_cell.length_c   1.000
_cell.angle_alpha   90.00
_cell.angle_beta   90.00
_cell.angle_gamma   90.00
#
_symmetry.space_group_name_H-M   'P 1'
#
loop_
_entity.id
_entity.type
_entity.pdbx_description
1 polymer ?
#
loop_
_entity_poly.entity_id
_entity_poly.type
_entity_poly.pdbx_seq_one_letter_code
_entity_poly.pdbx_strand_id
1 'polypeptide(L)' 'LELSSGIGFSSSTTLKEARENVEREMVQRALKRNLGRISSAAAELGISRPTLYELMERLGISRE' A
#
# COMPACT_ATOMS: atom_id res chain seq x y z
N LEU A 1 17.91 -19.39 -1.36
CA LEU A 1 16.61 -18.70 -1.43
C LEU A 1 16.78 -17.34 -0.76
N GLU A 2 17.06 -16.32 -1.56
CA GLU A 2 17.13 -14.95 -1.03
C GLU A 2 15.71 -14.45 -0.85
N LEU A 3 15.24 -14.44 0.41
CA LEU A 3 14.04 -13.71 0.79
C LEU A 3 14.41 -12.22 0.73
N SER A 4 14.29 -11.62 -0.45
CA SER A 4 14.25 -10.18 -0.60
C SER A 4 13.22 -9.66 0.39
N SER A 5 13.67 -8.89 1.39
CA SER A 5 12.91 -8.42 2.56
C SER A 5 11.47 -8.05 2.19
N GLY A 6 10.61 -9.06 2.30
CA GLY A 6 9.23 -9.08 1.83
C GLY A 6 8.37 -9.39 3.04
N ILE A 7 7.24 -8.69 3.09
CA ILE A 7 6.21 -8.68 4.13
C ILE A 7 6.32 -9.91 5.05
N GLY A 8 6.75 -9.67 6.29
CA GLY A 8 6.91 -10.71 7.29
C GLY A 8 5.55 -11.23 7.73
N PHE A 9 5.00 -12.19 6.99
CA PHE A 9 3.80 -12.91 7.41
C PHE A 9 4.18 -13.93 8.48
N SER A 10 3.54 -13.84 9.64
CA SER A 10 3.65 -14.88 10.67
C SER A 10 2.79 -16.09 10.29
N SER A 11 3.09 -17.27 10.83
CA SER A 11 2.34 -18.52 10.58
C SER A 11 0.85 -18.45 10.98
N SER A 12 0.43 -17.38 11.67
CA SER A 12 -0.95 -17.12 12.10
C SER A 12 -1.65 -16.03 11.29
N THR A 13 -0.99 -15.39 10.31
CA THR A 13 -1.60 -14.31 9.52
C THR A 13 -2.66 -14.88 8.59
N THR A 14 -3.88 -14.37 8.65
CA THR A 14 -4.95 -14.78 7.72
C THR A 14 -4.71 -14.21 6.32
N LEU A 15 -5.29 -14.84 5.28
CA LEU A 15 -5.21 -14.31 3.91
C LEU A 15 -5.76 -12.88 3.79
N LYS A 16 -6.75 -12.53 4.62
CA LYS A 16 -7.31 -11.18 4.66
C LYS A 16 -6.25 -10.18 5.13
N GLU A 17 -5.64 -10.43 6.29
CA GLU A 17 -4.59 -9.58 6.84
C GLU A 17 -3.38 -9.49 5.91
N ALA A 18 -3.03 -10.61 5.27
CA ALA A 18 -1.92 -10.65 4.34
C ALA A 18 -2.16 -9.72 3.15
N ARG A 19 -3.36 -9.74 2.56
CA ARG A 19 -3.75 -8.82 1.48
C ARG A 19 -3.75 -7.36 1.94
N GLU A 20 -4.29 -7.08 3.11
CA GLU A 20 -4.30 -5.72 3.67
C GLU A 20 -2.89 -5.18 3.91
N ASN A 21 -1.95 -6.02 4.35
CA ASN A 21 -0.54 -5.61 4.51
C ASN A 21 0.16 -5.35 3.18
N VAL A 22 -0.07 -6.20 2.17
CA VAL A 22 0.46 -5.95 0.80
C VAL A 22 -0.05 -4.61 0.28
N GLU A 23 -1.36 -4.38 0.40
CA GLU A 23 -2.00 -3.18 -0.10
C GLU A 23 -1.48 -1.92 0.61
N ARG A 24 -1.34 -1.97 1.95
CA ARG A 24 -0.74 -0.89 2.75
C ARG A 24 0.67 -0.56 2.28
N GLU A 25 1.53 -1.57 2.15
CA GLU A 25 2.90 -1.38 1.68
C GLU A 25 2.95 -0.78 0.27
N MET A 26 2.10 -1.24 -0.65
CA MET A 26 2.05 -0.71 -2.02
C MET A 26 1.64 0.76 -2.02
N VAL A 27 0.60 1.13 -1.27
CA VAL A 27 0.12 2.52 -1.15
C VAL A 27 1.21 3.41 -0.54
N GLN A 28 1.81 3.01 0.58
CA GLN A 28 2.86 3.80 1.24
C GLN A 28 4.09 3.99 0.35
N ARG A 29 4.54 2.94 -0.34
CA ARG A 29 5.70 3.02 -1.24
C ARG A 29 5.41 3.92 -2.45
N ALA A 30 4.22 3.84 -3.04
CA ALA A 30 3.82 4.71 -4.14
C ALA A 30 3.76 6.19 -3.69
N LEU A 31 3.17 6.47 -2.52
CA LEU A 31 3.13 7.81 -1.95
C LEU A 31 4.55 8.35 -1.71
N LYS A 32 5.44 7.54 -1.12
CA LYS A 32 6.83 7.92 -0.86
C LYS A 32 7.61 8.22 -2.15
N ARG A 33 7.51 7.37 -3.17
CA ARG A 33 8.15 7.59 -4.49
C ARG A 33 7.67 8.86 -5.18
N ASN A 34 6.40 9.21 -4.96
CA ASN A 34 5.77 10.37 -5.58
C ASN A 34 5.73 11.60 -4.67
N LEU A 35 6.46 11.62 -3.55
CA LEU A 35 6.52 12.75 -2.61
C LEU A 35 5.12 13.22 -2.17
N GLY A 36 4.23 12.26 -1.87
CA GLY A 36 2.85 12.52 -1.45
C GLY A 36 1.91 13.02 -2.57
N ARG A 37 2.35 13.12 -3.83
CA ARG A 37 1.51 13.55 -4.95
C ARG A 37 0.47 12.48 -5.30
N ILE A 38 -0.75 12.66 -4.79
CA ILE A 38 -1.88 11.71 -4.93
C ILE A 38 -2.14 11.32 -6.38
N SER A 39 -2.20 12.27 -7.31
CA SER A 39 -2.47 11.97 -8.72
C SER A 39 -1.40 11.06 -9.34
N SER A 40 -0.13 11.30 -9.03
CA SER A 40 0.99 10.52 -9.55
C SER A 40 1.03 9.13 -8.91
N ALA A 41 0.82 9.04 -7.59
CA ALA A 41 0.73 7.76 -6.88
C ALA A 41 -0.45 6.90 -7.36
N ALA A 42 -1.62 7.50 -7.58
CA ALA A 42 -2.80 6.79 -8.10
C ALA A 42 -2.55 6.26 -9.52
N ALA A 43 -1.94 7.08 -10.39
CA ALA A 43 -1.57 6.67 -11.74
C ALA A 43 -0.54 5.53 -11.73
N GLU A 44 0.46 5.59 -10.84
CA GLU A 44 1.46 4.53 -10.67
C GLU A 44 0.82 3.21 -10.22
N LEU A 45 -0.15 3.27 -9.31
CA LEU A 45 -0.90 2.11 -8.83
C LEU A 45 -1.96 1.62 -9.82
N GLY A 46 -2.19 2.32 -10.93
CA GLY A 46 -3.19 1.96 -11.93
C GLY A 46 -4.64 2.12 -11.46
N ILE A 47 -4.89 3.03 -10.51
CA ILE A 47 -6.21 3.27 -9.92
C ILE A 47 -6.64 4.74 -10.03
N SER A 48 -7.92 5.00 -9.77
CA SER A 48 -8.44 6.36 -9.72
C SER A 48 -8.02 7.09 -8.44
N ARG A 49 -8.01 8.44 -8.48
CA ARG A 49 -7.76 9.27 -7.28
C ARG A 49 -8.76 8.99 -6.15
N PRO A 50 -10.09 8.91 -6.39
CA PRO A 50 -11.05 8.52 -5.36
C PRO A 50 -10.70 7.18 -4.71
N THR A 51 -10.36 6.16 -5.52
CA THR A 51 -9.96 4.85 -5.01
C THR A 51 -8.74 4.92 -4.10
N LEU A 52 -7.74 5.76 -4.45
CA LEU A 52 -6.58 5.95 -3.59
C LEU A 52 -6.96 6.62 -2.26
N TYR A 53 -7.88 7.60 -2.25
CA TYR A 53 -8.37 8.19 -0.99
C TYR A 53 -9.12 7.17 -0.12
N GLU A 54 -10.00 6.36 -0.72
CA GLU A 54 -10.71 5.29 0.00
C GLU A 54 -9.75 4.25 0.60
N LEU A 55 -8.71 3.87 -0.15
CA LEU A 55 -7.66 2.98 0.35
C LEU A 55 -6.88 3.60 1.51
N MET A 56 -6.50 4.87 1.39
CA MET A 56 -5.79 5.58 2.45
C MET A 56 -6.62 5.67 3.73
N GLU A 57 -7.91 5.98 3.62
CA GLU A 57 -8.83 6.01 4.75
C GLU A 57 -8.96 4.62 5.40
N ARG A 58 -9.29 3.59 4.61
CA ARG A 58 -9.47 2.23 5.11
C ARG A 58 -8.21 1.65 5.75
N LEU A 59 -7.03 1.97 5.21
CA LEU A 59 -5.75 1.43 5.68
C LEU A 59 -5.09 2.29 6.77
N GLY A 60 -5.66 3.46 7.09
CA GLY A 60 -5.12 4.40 8.08
C GLY A 60 -3.83 5.10 7.65
N ILE A 61 -3.70 5.41 6.36
CA ILE A 61 -2.49 6.00 5.76
C ILE A 61 -2.69 7.50 5.57
N SER A 62 -1.81 8.29 6.17
CA SER A 62 -1.75 9.74 5.99
C SER A 62 -0.77 10.13 4.88
N ARG A 63 -0.95 11.33 4.33
CA ARG A 63 0.05 11.94 3.44
C ARG A 63 1.21 12.44 4.31
N GLU A 64 2.38 11.83 4.17
CA GLU A 64 3.65 12.35 4.71
C GLU A 64 4.21 13.47 3.81
#